data_AF-A0A177EJZ2-F1
#
_entry.id   AF-A0A177EJZ2-F1
#
_cell.length_a   1.000
_cell.length_b   1.000
_cell.length_c   1.000
_cell.angle_alpha   90.00
_cell.angle_beta   90.00
_cell.angle_gamma   90.00
#
_symmetry.space_group_name_H-M   'P 1'
#
loop_
_entity.id
_entity.type
_entity.pdbx_description
1 polymer ?
#
loop_
_entity_poly.entity_id
_entity_poly.type
_entity_poly.pdbx_seq_one_letter_code
_entity_poly.pdbx_strand_id
1 'polypeptide(L)'
;MQVLGRCFNEEWMLPVRALSLRVIFKKQRERETWTVSYSMEKQEWVLNDAPIANPSMLELSFEGIKYFLALAHPSEEFLHGIEEVASIILKARKKERSLKSVLAKLYATKGRGVQPAKHYESLLEHSKCFIKMTLEDTMGHSCTRWRVNKAQLKNFRKIKASTQTIIVEVVDQKESVSLFYATDTASTPSQLIQSKEQR
;
A
#
# COMPACT_ATOMS: atom_id res chain seq x y z
N MET A 1 10.75 23.41 -28.78
CA MET A 1 9.37 22.91 -28.69
C MET A 1 9.25 22.18 -27.36
N GLN A 2 8.57 22.75 -26.36
CA GLN A 2 8.32 22.07 -25.09
C GLN A 2 7.27 21.00 -25.34
N VAL A 3 7.66 19.73 -25.21
CA VAL A 3 6.70 18.62 -25.19
C VAL A 3 5.94 18.75 -23.87
N LEU A 4 4.76 19.37 -23.93
CA LEU A 4 3.76 19.27 -22.87
C LEU A 4 3.49 17.78 -22.67
N GLY A 5 3.94 17.24 -21.53
CA GLY A 5 3.64 15.86 -21.16
C GLY A 5 2.15 15.64 -21.21
N ARG A 6 1.70 14.50 -21.73
CA ARG A 6 0.29 14.12 -21.62
C ARG A 6 0.07 13.65 -20.19
N CYS A 7 -0.88 14.27 -19.50
CA CYS A 7 -1.54 13.55 -18.41
C CYS A 7 -2.24 12.33 -19.03
N PHE A 8 -2.27 11.21 -18.32
CA PHE A 8 -3.21 10.13 -18.64
C PHE A 8 -4.61 10.74 -18.84
N ASN A 9 -5.41 10.19 -19.74
CA ASN A 9 -6.76 10.72 -19.98
C ASN A 9 -7.64 10.66 -18.72
N GLU A 10 -7.28 9.82 -17.74
CA GLU A 10 -7.90 9.72 -16.43
C GLU A 10 -6.84 9.81 -15.32
N GLU A 11 -7.18 10.43 -14.18
CA GLU A 11 -6.34 10.42 -12.98
C GLU A 11 -6.53 9.09 -12.24
N TRP A 12 -5.51 8.24 -12.26
CA TRP A 12 -5.56 6.92 -11.62
C TRP A 12 -5.04 6.98 -10.17
N MET A 13 -5.95 6.87 -9.20
CA MET A 13 -5.57 6.69 -7.79
C MET A 13 -5.36 5.20 -7.47
N LEU A 14 -4.13 4.71 -7.65
CA LEU A 14 -3.78 3.31 -7.35
C LEU A 14 -3.13 3.21 -5.97
N PRO A 15 -3.74 2.50 -4.99
CA PRO A 15 -3.14 2.35 -3.67
C PRO A 15 -1.88 1.49 -3.76
N VAL A 16 -0.73 2.04 -3.37
CA VAL A 16 0.53 1.30 -3.29
C VAL A 16 0.58 0.53 -1.97
N ARG A 17 0.60 -0.80 -2.06
CA ARG A 17 0.55 -1.72 -0.90
C ARG A 17 1.78 -2.63 -0.79
N ALA A 18 2.72 -2.47 -1.71
CA ALA A 18 3.97 -3.20 -1.77
C ALA A 18 5.15 -2.23 -1.61
N LEU A 19 6.27 -2.72 -1.11
CA LEU A 19 7.52 -1.95 -1.07
C LEU A 19 8.26 -1.94 -2.41
N SER A 20 7.81 -2.76 -3.37
CA SER A 20 8.32 -2.81 -4.73
C SER A 20 7.16 -2.57 -5.71
N LEU A 21 7.39 -1.67 -6.65
CA LEU A 21 6.47 -1.33 -7.72
C LEU A 21 7.16 -1.60 -9.06
N ARG A 22 6.47 -2.31 -9.96
CA ARG A 22 6.89 -2.49 -11.34
C ARG A 22 5.86 -1.85 -12.24
N VAL A 23 6.27 -0.93 -13.09
CA VAL A 23 5.40 -0.32 -14.10
C VAL A 23 5.83 -0.84 -15.45
N ILE A 24 4.90 -1.38 -16.23
CA ILE A 24 5.16 -1.93 -17.56
C ILE A 24 4.26 -1.20 -18.55
N PHE A 25 4.86 -0.45 -19.47
CA PHE A 25 4.14 0.09 -20.62
C PHE A 25 4.23 -0.91 -21.78
N LYS A 26 3.11 -1.10 -22.49
CA LYS A 26 3.03 -1.97 -23.66
C LYS A 26 2.26 -1.28 -24.78
N LYS A 27 2.81 -1.33 -25.99
CA LYS A 27 2.13 -0.94 -27.22
C LYS A 27 2.61 -1.79 -28.38
N GLN A 28 1.74 -2.63 -28.94
CA GLN A 28 2.07 -3.56 -30.03
C GLN A 28 3.35 -4.39 -29.76
N ARG A 29 4.50 -4.00 -30.34
CA ARG A 29 5.80 -4.68 -30.16
C ARG A 29 6.72 -3.98 -29.16
N GLU A 30 6.39 -2.78 -28.73
CA GLU A 30 7.18 -2.01 -27.78
C GLU A 30 6.76 -2.31 -26.34
N ARG A 31 7.77 -2.49 -25.50
CA ARG A 31 7.59 -2.75 -24.07
C ARG A 31 8.70 -2.06 -23.32
N GLU A 32 8.32 -1.27 -22.34
CA GLU A 32 9.25 -0.65 -21.41
C GLU A 32 8.85 -1.00 -19.98
N THR A 33 9.84 -1.17 -19.10
CA THR A 33 9.62 -1.65 -17.74
C THR A 33 10.48 -0.85 -16.77
N TRP A 34 9.82 -0.29 -15.77
CA TRP A 34 10.45 0.43 -14.68
C TRP A 34 10.21 -0.34 -13.39
N THR A 35 11.25 -0.44 -12.57
CA THR A 35 11.15 -1.01 -11.23
C THR A 35 11.55 0.03 -10.22
N VAL A 36 10.63 0.33 -9.31
CA VAL A 36 10.81 1.28 -8.23
C VAL A 36 10.72 0.51 -6.92
N SER A 37 11.64 0.77 -6.02
CA SER A 37 11.65 0.15 -4.68
C SER A 37 11.68 1.24 -3.63
N TYR A 38 10.93 1.05 -2.55
CA TYR A 38 10.95 1.97 -1.43
C TYR A 38 12.12 1.60 -0.51
N SER A 39 13.09 2.51 -0.38
CA SER A 39 14.19 2.39 0.57
C SER A 39 13.68 2.68 1.97
N MET A 40 13.60 1.63 2.79
CA MET A 40 13.20 1.75 4.20
C MET A 40 14.18 2.58 5.04
N GLU A 41 15.47 2.55 4.70
CA GLU A 41 16.52 3.29 5.40
C GLU A 41 16.43 4.79 5.12
N LYS A 42 16.25 5.15 3.85
CA LYS A 42 16.21 6.55 3.40
C LYS A 42 14.80 7.14 3.39
N GLN A 43 13.78 6.31 3.62
CA GLN A 43 12.36 6.66 3.57
C GLN A 43 11.91 7.25 2.23
N GLU A 44 12.55 6.85 1.13
CA GLU A 44 12.32 7.40 -0.20
C GLU A 44 12.14 6.29 -1.26
N TRP A 45 11.43 6.61 -2.33
CA TRP A 45 11.36 5.76 -3.50
C TRP A 45 12.62 5.89 -4.35
N VAL A 46 13.11 4.76 -4.83
CA VAL A 46 14.32 4.66 -5.65
C VAL A 46 13.95 3.95 -6.95
N LEU A 47 14.22 4.60 -8.09
CA LEU A 47 14.03 4.06 -9.43
C LEU A 47 15.39 3.63 -9.96
N ASN A 48 15.58 2.34 -10.25
CA ASN A 48 16.84 1.80 -10.79
C ASN A 48 18.09 2.28 -10.01
N ASP A 49 18.04 2.19 -8.68
CA ASP A 49 19.10 2.63 -7.75
C ASP A 49 19.39 4.15 -7.69
N ALA A 50 18.60 4.98 -8.36
CA ALA A 50 18.65 6.44 -8.25
C ALA A 50 17.42 6.98 -7.49
N PRO A 51 17.60 8.00 -6.62
CA PRO A 51 16.47 8.65 -5.96
C PRO A 51 15.58 9.33 -7.00
N ILE A 52 14.27 9.25 -6.82
CA ILE A 52 13.33 9.97 -7.68
C ILE A 52 13.37 11.47 -7.38
N ALA A 53 13.32 12.30 -8.41
CA ALA A 53 13.41 13.75 -8.28
C ALA A 53 12.25 14.36 -7.45
N ASN A 54 11.06 13.75 -7.54
CA ASN A 54 9.90 14.11 -6.72
C ASN A 54 9.44 12.89 -5.89
N PRO A 55 9.60 12.89 -4.56
CA PRO A 55 9.22 11.76 -3.70
C PRO A 55 7.75 11.33 -3.78
N SER A 56 6.87 12.24 -4.20
CA SER A 56 5.42 12.02 -4.30
C SER A 56 4.94 11.67 -5.71
N MET A 57 5.83 11.72 -6.71
CA MET A 57 5.45 11.57 -8.11
C MET A 57 6.58 10.94 -8.93
N LEU A 58 6.27 9.82 -9.57
CA LEU A 58 7.15 9.16 -10.51
C LEU A 58 6.87 9.66 -11.92
N GLU A 59 7.87 10.28 -12.54
CA GLU A 59 7.86 10.63 -13.95
C GLU A 59 8.45 9.48 -14.77
N LEU A 60 7.67 8.95 -15.70
CA LEU A 60 8.03 7.89 -16.64
C LEU A 60 7.96 8.44 -18.06
N SER A 61 8.74 7.89 -18.98
CA SER A 61 8.73 8.34 -20.39
C SER A 61 8.63 7.14 -21.31
N PHE A 62 7.57 7.05 -22.12
CA PHE A 62 7.36 5.98 -23.08
C PHE A 62 7.02 6.58 -24.45
N GLU A 63 7.74 6.17 -25.51
CA GLU A 63 7.60 6.73 -26.88
C GLU A 63 7.71 8.27 -26.95
N GLY A 64 8.52 8.88 -26.07
CA GLY A 64 8.67 10.34 -26.01
C GLY A 64 7.51 11.08 -25.35
N ILE A 65 6.51 10.36 -24.82
CA ILE A 65 5.43 10.90 -23.99
C ILE A 65 5.79 10.71 -22.51
N LYS A 66 5.67 11.77 -21.72
CA LYS A 66 5.85 11.72 -20.27
C LYS A 66 4.55 11.31 -19.58
N TYR A 67 4.65 10.38 -18.64
CA TYR A 67 3.58 9.89 -17.81
C TYR A 67 3.91 10.16 -16.34
N PHE A 68 2.91 10.53 -15.55
CA PHE A 68 3.09 10.85 -14.14
C PHE A 68 2.25 9.90 -13.28
N LEU A 69 2.91 9.18 -12.40
CA LEU A 69 2.26 8.33 -11.41
C LEU A 69 2.45 8.96 -10.04
N ALA A 70 1.35 9.41 -9.42
CA ALA A 70 1.36 9.82 -8.03
C ALA A 70 1.75 8.60 -7.17
N LEU A 71 2.92 8.68 -6.53
CA LEU A 71 3.36 7.69 -5.58
C LEU A 71 2.98 8.18 -4.20
N ALA A 72 1.91 7.64 -3.65
CA ALA A 72 1.76 7.69 -2.20
C ALA A 72 3.00 7.03 -1.60
N HIS A 73 3.61 7.64 -0.57
CA HIS A 73 4.48 6.88 0.32
C HIS A 73 3.72 5.60 0.70
N PRO A 74 4.32 4.39 0.64
CA PRO A 74 3.71 3.19 1.19
C PRO A 74 3.43 3.52 2.65
N SER A 75 2.19 3.91 2.96
CA SER A 75 2.06 4.89 4.02
C SER A 75 2.54 4.30 5.33
N GLU A 76 3.25 5.11 6.13
CA GLU A 76 3.48 4.80 7.54
C GLU A 76 2.17 4.37 8.20
N GLU A 77 1.05 4.94 7.72
CA GLU A 77 -0.31 4.60 8.11
C GLU A 77 -0.62 3.12 7.91
N PHE A 78 -0.60 2.57 6.70
CA PHE A 78 -1.10 1.21 6.50
C PHE A 78 -0.03 0.13 6.67
N LEU A 79 1.22 0.36 6.24
CA LEU A 79 2.18 -0.75 6.21
C LEU A 79 2.82 -1.06 7.56
N HIS A 80 3.25 -0.01 8.27
CA HIS A 80 3.98 -0.15 9.53
C HIS A 80 3.03 -0.11 10.72
N GLY A 81 2.03 0.77 10.69
CA GLY A 81 0.99 0.85 11.71
C GLY A 81 0.26 -0.48 11.93
N ILE A 82 -0.09 -1.22 10.86
CA ILE A 82 -0.76 -2.52 10.99
C ILE A 82 0.11 -3.54 11.74
N GLU A 83 1.39 -3.68 11.36
CA GLU A 83 2.26 -4.69 11.98
C GLU A 83 2.58 -4.35 13.44
N GLU A 84 2.77 -3.07 13.73
CA GLU A 84 3.02 -2.58 15.08
C GLU A 84 1.83 -2.82 16.00
N VAL A 85 0.65 -2.35 15.61
CA VAL A 85 -0.59 -2.55 16.36
C VAL A 85 -0.88 -4.04 16.52
N ALA A 86 -0.70 -4.85 15.46
CA ALA A 86 -0.86 -6.29 15.53
C ALA A 86 0.10 -6.94 16.54
N SER A 87 1.37 -6.50 16.60
CA SER A 87 2.34 -7.02 17.56
C SER A 87 1.93 -6.75 19.01
N ILE A 88 1.39 -5.56 19.30
CA ILE A 88 0.93 -5.17 20.64
C ILE A 88 -0.27 -6.00 21.09
N ILE A 89 -1.22 -6.24 20.17
CA ILE A 89 -2.40 -7.07 20.42
C ILE A 89 -1.98 -8.54 20.63
N LEU A 90 -1.13 -9.08 19.76
CA LEU A 90 -0.68 -10.48 19.82
C LEU A 90 0.15 -10.80 21.07
N LYS A 91 0.90 -9.83 21.60
CA LYS A 91 1.66 -9.95 22.87
C LYS A 91 0.78 -9.85 24.12
N ALA A 92 -0.49 -9.46 24.00
CA ALA A 92 -1.40 -9.43 25.14
C ALA A 92 -1.73 -10.86 25.61
N ARG A 93 -1.88 -11.08 26.92
CA ARG A 93 -2.24 -12.39 27.49
C ARG A 93 -3.51 -13.00 26.85
N LYS A 94 -4.53 -12.18 26.63
CA LYS A 94 -5.78 -12.58 25.96
C LYS A 94 -5.73 -12.48 24.42
N LYS A 95 -4.62 -11.99 23.84
CA LYS A 95 -4.47 -11.67 22.40
C LYS A 95 -5.48 -10.63 21.89
N GLU A 96 -5.88 -9.73 22.79
CA GLU A 96 -6.89 -8.69 22.56
C GLU A 96 -6.51 -7.42 23.32
N ARG A 97 -6.84 -6.25 22.76
CA ARG A 97 -6.61 -4.95 23.41
C ARG A 97 -7.72 -3.96 23.05
N SER A 98 -8.01 -3.03 23.95
CA SER A 98 -8.74 -1.80 23.59
C SER A 98 -7.81 -0.80 22.90
N LEU A 99 -8.36 0.15 22.14
CA LEU A 99 -7.58 1.25 21.53
C LEU A 99 -6.74 1.99 22.59
N LYS A 100 -7.35 2.35 23.72
CA LYS A 100 -6.66 2.99 24.86
C LYS A 100 -5.42 2.19 25.31
N SER A 101 -5.54 0.86 25.40
CA SER A 101 -4.41 0.02 25.79
C SER A 101 -3.35 -0.13 24.70
N VAL A 102 -3.74 -0.08 23.42
CA VAL A 102 -2.79 -0.08 22.29
C VAL A 102 -1.98 1.22 22.32
N LEU A 103 -2.65 2.37 22.40
CA LEU A 103 -2.02 3.70 22.45
C LEU A 103 -1.05 3.81 23.63
N ALA A 104 -1.47 3.40 24.84
CA ALA A 104 -0.60 3.44 26.02
C ALA A 104 0.69 2.63 25.82
N LYS A 105 0.62 1.50 25.10
CA LYS A 105 1.81 0.70 24.77
C LYS A 105 2.67 1.36 23.69
N LEU A 106 2.06 1.95 22.66
CA LEU A 106 2.78 2.71 21.63
C LEU A 106 3.55 3.88 22.24
N TYR A 107 2.90 4.70 23.08
CA TYR A 107 3.54 5.82 23.78
C TYR A 107 4.68 5.36 24.68
N ALA A 108 4.51 4.24 25.40
CA ALA A 108 5.58 3.67 26.23
C ALA A 108 6.79 3.19 25.40
N THR A 109 6.59 2.72 24.17
CA THR A 109 7.67 2.19 23.32
C THR A 109 8.34 3.24 22.42
N LYS A 110 7.58 4.25 21.95
CA LYS A 110 8.03 5.20 20.91
C LYS A 110 8.07 6.67 21.38
N GLY A 111 7.55 6.96 22.57
CA GLY A 111 7.55 8.32 23.11
C GLY A 111 6.83 9.32 22.21
N ARG A 112 7.53 10.39 21.82
CA ARG A 112 6.97 11.52 21.04
C ARG A 112 6.75 11.22 19.56
N GLY A 113 7.26 10.10 19.02
CA GLY A 113 7.09 9.71 17.61
C GLY A 113 5.80 8.93 17.31
N VAL A 114 4.81 8.98 18.21
CA VAL A 114 3.54 8.25 18.07
C VAL A 114 2.52 9.11 17.31
N GLN A 115 1.87 8.54 16.32
CA GLN A 115 0.84 9.21 15.53
C GLN A 115 -0.40 9.54 16.39
N PRO A 116 -1.28 10.48 15.97
CA PRO A 116 -2.50 10.81 16.70
C PRO A 116 -3.43 9.60 16.91
N ALA A 117 -4.24 9.61 17.97
CA ALA A 117 -5.17 8.51 18.27
C ALA A 117 -6.10 8.13 17.09
N LYS A 118 -6.59 9.14 16.36
CA LYS A 118 -7.45 8.97 15.16
C LYS A 118 -6.81 8.11 14.08
N HIS A 119 -5.49 8.18 13.92
CA HIS A 119 -4.76 7.37 12.96
C HIS A 119 -4.85 5.87 13.31
N TYR A 120 -4.57 5.51 14.57
CA TYR A 120 -4.64 4.12 15.01
C TYR A 120 -6.07 3.58 15.08
N GLU A 121 -7.04 4.45 15.39
CA GLU A 121 -8.46 4.12 15.28
C GLU A 121 -8.83 3.78 13.83
N SER A 122 -8.45 4.62 12.86
CA SER A 122 -8.67 4.36 11.44
C SER A 122 -8.04 3.04 10.99
N LEU A 123 -6.83 2.72 11.47
CA LEU A 123 -6.18 1.46 11.16
C LEU A 123 -6.94 0.24 11.66
N LEU A 124 -7.45 0.31 12.89
CA LEU A 124 -8.21 -0.77 13.49
C LEU A 124 -9.55 -0.97 12.78
N GLU A 125 -10.27 0.11 12.46
CA GLU A 125 -11.59 0.06 11.83
C GLU A 125 -11.54 -0.38 10.35
N HIS A 126 -10.56 0.11 9.57
CA HIS A 126 -10.56 -0.09 8.12
C HIS A 126 -9.70 -1.27 7.64
N SER A 127 -8.79 -1.78 8.47
CA SER A 127 -7.94 -2.90 8.07
C SER A 127 -8.58 -4.26 8.36
N LYS A 128 -8.62 -5.12 7.33
CA LYS A 128 -9.03 -6.53 7.46
C LYS A 128 -8.13 -7.35 8.39
N CYS A 129 -6.97 -6.81 8.80
CA CYS A 129 -6.07 -7.45 9.75
C CYS A 129 -6.60 -7.41 11.20
N PHE A 130 -7.60 -6.58 11.49
CA PHE A 130 -8.17 -6.44 12.82
C PHE A 130 -9.65 -6.81 12.83
N ILE A 131 -10.09 -7.40 13.94
CA ILE A 131 -11.46 -7.80 14.19
C ILE A 131 -11.95 -7.00 15.37
N LYS A 132 -12.99 -6.20 15.15
CA LYS A 132 -13.70 -5.48 16.21
C LYS A 132 -14.57 -6.45 16.98
N MET A 133 -14.47 -6.42 18.30
CA MET A 133 -15.30 -7.20 19.22
C MET A 133 -15.94 -6.24 20.20
N THR A 134 -17.26 -6.31 20.31
CA THR A 134 -18.01 -5.63 21.35
C THR A 134 -18.25 -6.64 22.46
N LEU A 135 -17.78 -6.34 23.66
CA LEU A 135 -17.98 -7.17 24.85
C LEU A 135 -18.74 -6.35 25.88
N GLU A 136 -19.68 -6.96 26.58
CA GLU A 136 -20.34 -6.33 27.72
C GLU A 136 -19.60 -6.68 29.01
N ASP A 137 -19.43 -5.70 29.90
CA ASP A 137 -18.97 -5.97 31.25
C ASP A 137 -20.10 -6.52 32.13
N THR A 138 -19.77 -6.90 33.37
CA THR A 138 -20.74 -7.45 34.32
C THR A 138 -21.82 -6.45 34.75
N MET A 139 -21.68 -5.18 34.38
CA MET A 139 -22.63 -4.09 34.64
C MET A 139 -23.44 -3.73 33.39
N GLY A 140 -23.24 -4.44 32.26
CA GLY A 140 -23.91 -4.18 30.99
C GLY A 140 -23.29 -3.07 30.15
N HIS A 141 -22.11 -2.52 30.51
CA HIS A 141 -21.44 -1.54 29.67
C HIS A 141 -20.71 -2.20 28.51
N SER A 142 -20.96 -1.72 27.30
CA SER A 142 -20.24 -2.16 26.10
C SER A 142 -18.80 -1.64 26.11
N CYS A 143 -17.84 -2.54 25.90
CA CYS A 143 -16.44 -2.22 25.68
C CYS A 143 -15.96 -2.79 24.33
N THR A 144 -15.30 -1.95 23.53
CA THR A 144 -14.70 -2.39 22.27
C THR A 144 -13.29 -2.93 22.50
N ARG A 145 -13.03 -4.12 21.97
CA ARG A 145 -11.71 -4.74 21.90
C ARG A 145 -11.38 -5.17 20.50
N TRP A 146 -10.10 -5.26 20.23
CA TRP A 146 -9.53 -5.62 18.94
C TRP A 146 -8.73 -6.88 19.05
N ARG A 147 -8.96 -7.81 18.13
CA ARG A 147 -8.18 -9.03 17.93
C ARG A 147 -7.54 -8.99 16.54
N VAL A 148 -6.40 -9.66 16.38
CA VAL A 148 -5.74 -9.78 15.07
C VAL A 148 -6.31 -10.96 14.28
N ASN A 149 -6.73 -10.69 13.05
CA ASN A 149 -6.97 -11.72 12.04
C ASN A 149 -5.62 -12.20 11.47
N LYS A 150 -5.12 -13.33 11.98
CA LYS A 150 -3.80 -13.85 11.59
C LYS A 150 -3.68 -14.20 10.11
N ALA A 151 -4.75 -14.67 9.48
CA ALA A 151 -4.75 -15.01 8.06
C ALA A 151 -4.60 -13.75 7.20
N GLN A 152 -5.38 -12.71 7.52
CA GLN A 152 -5.29 -11.44 6.82
C GLN A 152 -3.96 -10.73 7.07
N LEU A 153 -3.42 -10.80 8.30
CA LEU A 153 -2.08 -10.27 8.60
C LEU A 153 -0.98 -11.00 7.80
N LYS A 154 -1.09 -12.32 7.62
CA LYS A 154 -0.17 -13.10 6.78
C LYS A 154 -0.27 -12.70 5.30
N ASN A 155 -1.49 -12.55 4.78
CA ASN A 155 -1.72 -12.09 3.40
C ASN A 155 -1.18 -10.68 3.19
N PHE A 156 -1.43 -9.78 4.13
CA PHE A 156 -0.89 -8.43 4.14
C PHE A 156 0.65 -8.43 4.08
N ARG A 157 1.33 -9.26 4.89
CA ARG A 157 2.80 -9.40 4.83
C ARG A 157 3.30 -9.91 3.48
N LYS A 158 2.59 -10.86 2.88
CA LYS A 158 2.90 -11.36 1.54
C LYS A 158 2.76 -10.25 0.48
N ILE A 159 1.69 -9.46 0.55
CA ILE A 159 1.47 -8.32 -0.36
C ILE A 159 2.55 -7.26 -0.17
N LYS A 160 2.89 -6.92 1.08
CA LYS A 160 3.96 -5.97 1.42
C LYS A 160 5.31 -6.36 0.79
N ALA A 161 5.63 -7.65 0.83
CA ALA A 161 6.87 -8.21 0.27
C ALA A 161 6.79 -8.56 -1.23
N SER A 162 5.61 -8.44 -1.85
CA SER A 162 5.44 -8.69 -3.28
C SER A 162 5.86 -7.47 -4.10
N THR A 163 5.95 -7.64 -5.42
CA THR A 163 6.02 -6.54 -6.37
C THR A 163 4.61 -6.24 -6.87
N GLN A 164 4.11 -5.05 -6.55
CA GLN A 164 2.91 -4.52 -7.18
C GLN A 164 3.25 -4.18 -8.63
N THR A 165 2.60 -4.84 -9.58
CA THR A 165 2.81 -4.58 -11.00
C THR A 165 1.63 -3.80 -11.57
N ILE A 166 1.92 -2.69 -12.20
CA ILE A 166 0.99 -1.90 -13.01
C ILE A 166 1.36 -2.14 -14.46
N ILE A 167 0.44 -2.69 -15.25
CA ILE A 167 0.58 -2.74 -16.70
C ILE A 167 -0.29 -1.64 -17.28
N VAL A 168 0.33 -0.77 -18.07
CA VAL A 168 -0.34 0.23 -18.90
C VAL A 168 -0.23 -0.25 -20.34
N GLU A 169 -1.35 -0.68 -20.92
CA GLU A 169 -1.42 -1.07 -22.32
C GLU A 169 -2.07 0.05 -23.13
N VAL A 170 -1.37 0.49 -24.17
CA VAL A 170 -1.77 1.60 -25.05
C VAL A 170 -2.09 1.03 -26.43
N VAL A 171 -3.37 1.13 -26.83
CA VAL A 171 -3.87 0.67 -28.14
C VAL A 171 -4.64 1.82 -28.78
N ASP A 172 -4.23 2.26 -29.97
CA ASP A 172 -4.90 3.33 -30.72
C ASP A 172 -5.22 4.59 -29.89
N GLN A 173 -4.28 5.00 -29.02
CA GLN A 173 -4.40 6.12 -28.07
C GLN A 173 -5.41 5.93 -26.92
N LYS A 174 -5.98 4.73 -26.77
CA LYS A 174 -6.69 4.29 -25.57
C LYS A 174 -5.71 3.61 -24.61
N GLU A 175 -5.89 3.87 -23.32
CA GLU A 175 -5.06 3.33 -22.25
C GLU A 175 -5.89 2.34 -21.43
N SER A 176 -5.34 1.15 -21.16
CA SER A 176 -5.91 0.23 -20.18
C SER A 176 -4.87 -0.04 -19.09
N VAL A 177 -5.32 0.02 -17.84
CA VAL A 177 -4.45 -0.19 -16.67
C VAL A 177 -4.89 -1.44 -15.95
N SER A 178 -3.95 -2.38 -15.79
CA SER A 178 -4.13 -3.60 -15.01
C SER A 178 -3.19 -3.61 -13.81
N LEU A 179 -3.72 -3.95 -12.64
CA LEU A 179 -2.96 -4.05 -11.40
C LEU A 179 -2.98 -5.47 -10.84
N PHE A 180 -1.80 -6.00 -10.51
CA PHE A 180 -1.68 -7.28 -9.82
C PHE A 180 -0.46 -7.30 -8.89
N TYR A 181 -0.45 -8.25 -7.95
CA TYR A 181 0.64 -8.47 -7.03
C TYR A 181 1.37 -9.76 -7.41
N ALA A 182 2.68 -9.69 -7.65
CA ALA A 182 3.50 -10.85 -7.94
C ALA A 182 4.53 -11.03 -6.83
N THR A 183 4.55 -12.18 -6.16
CA THR A 183 5.70 -12.58 -5.35
C THR A 183 6.80 -13.01 -6.30
N ASP A 184 7.96 -12.36 -6.27
CA ASP A 184 9.06 -12.64 -7.20
C ASP A 184 9.44 -14.12 -7.18
N THR A 185 9.02 -14.82 -8.22
CA THR A 185 9.50 -16.12 -8.76
C THR A 185 8.60 -16.41 -9.94
N ALA A 186 8.88 -15.81 -11.10
CA ALA A 186 8.50 -16.31 -12.44
C ALA A 186 7.16 -17.10 -12.59
N SER A 187 6.09 -16.75 -11.88
CA SER A 187 4.88 -17.57 -11.84
C SER A 187 3.63 -16.70 -11.72
N THR A 188 2.70 -17.09 -12.61
CA THR A 188 1.31 -16.74 -12.83
C THR A 188 0.69 -15.67 -11.91
N PRO A 189 0.06 -14.61 -12.47
CA PRO A 189 -0.56 -13.54 -11.70
C PRO A 189 -1.60 -14.10 -10.72
N SER A 190 -1.37 -13.84 -9.44
CA SER A 190 -2.35 -14.11 -8.40
C SER A 190 -3.17 -12.85 -8.19
N GLN A 191 -4.41 -12.88 -8.69
CA GLN A 191 -5.45 -11.85 -8.56
C GLN A 191 -5.32 -10.67 -9.54
N LEU A 192 -6.18 -10.73 -10.56
CA LEU A 192 -6.60 -9.58 -11.36
C LEU A 192 -7.57 -8.77 -10.49
N ILE A 193 -7.20 -7.55 -10.10
CA ILE A 193 -8.16 -6.62 -9.51
C ILE A 193 -8.24 -5.42 -10.43
N GLN A 194 -9.40 -5.33 -11.09
CA GLN A 194 -9.85 -4.32 -12.05
C GLN A 194 -9.21 -4.40 -13.44
N SER A 195 -9.97 -4.99 -14.36
CA SER A 195 -10.01 -4.57 -15.76
C SER A 195 -11.21 -3.62 -15.90
N LYS A 196 -10.97 -2.32 -16.05
CA LYS A 196 -12.00 -1.40 -16.56
C LYS A 196 -11.70 -1.15 -18.03
N GLU A 197 -12.39 -1.87 -18.90
CA GLU A 197 -12.72 -1.34 -20.23
C GLU A 197 -13.98 -0.50 -20.05
N GLN A 198 -13.91 0.80 -20.32
CA GLN A 198 -15.11 1.59 -20.56
C GLN A 198 -14.99 2.30 -21.91
N ARG A 199 -16.12 2.24 -22.63
CA ARG A 199 -16.29 2.39 -24.08
C ARG A 199 -15.88 3.75 -24.62
#